data_AF-A0A953YEJ8-F1
#
_entry.id   AF-A0A953YEJ8-F1
#
_cell.length_a   1.000
_cell.length_b   1.000
_cell.length_c   1.000
_cell.angle_alpha   90.00
_cell.angle_beta   90.00
_cell.angle_gamma   90.00
#
_symmetry.space_group_name_H-M   'P 1'
#
loop_
_entity.id
_entity.type
_entity.pdbx_description
1 polymer ?
#
loop_
_entity_poly.entity_id
_entity_poly.type
_entity_poly.pdbx_seq_one_letter_code
_entity_poly.pdbx_strand_id
1 'polypeptide(L)'
;MHPAVSIIFFTTASGAGYGLLALMGLFGAIGLLPADPWVGGFGLVLALVLVTAGLASSTYHLGHPERAWRALSQWKTSWLSREGVMAILTYLPA
;
A
#
# COMPACT_ATOMS: atom_id res chain seq x y z
N MET A 1 21.98 -12.99 -8.23
CA MET A 1 21.21 -12.41 -7.11
C MET A 1 19.86 -13.13 -7.07
N HIS A 2 19.43 -13.65 -5.92
CA HIS A 2 18.15 -14.36 -5.78
C HIS A 2 17.20 -13.48 -4.96
N PRO A 3 16.26 -12.75 -5.59
CA PRO A 3 15.42 -11.80 -4.87
C PRO A 3 14.52 -12.53 -3.86
N ALA A 4 14.32 -11.92 -2.70
CA ALA A 4 13.40 -12.46 -1.71
C ALA A 4 11.96 -12.38 -2.24
N VAL A 5 11.25 -13.51 -2.18
CA VAL A 5 9.86 -13.61 -2.66
C VAL A 5 8.94 -12.62 -1.93
N SER A 6 9.18 -12.38 -0.64
CA SER A 6 8.46 -11.39 0.17
C SER A 6 8.59 -9.96 -0.37
N ILE A 7 9.73 -9.59 -0.95
CA ILE A 7 9.95 -8.26 -1.55
C ILE A 7 9.15 -8.15 -2.85
N ILE A 8 9.19 -9.18 -3.70
CA ILE A 8 8.42 -9.22 -4.95
C ILE A 8 6.91 -9.13 -4.66
N PHE A 9 6.45 -9.90 -3.68
CA PHE A 9 5.07 -9.88 -3.23
C PHE A 9 4.69 -8.50 -2.66
N PHE A 10 5.53 -7.94 -1.79
CA PHE A 10 5.33 -6.61 -1.22
C PHE A 10 5.14 -5.55 -2.31
N THR A 11 6.09 -5.44 -3.24
CA THR A 11 6.06 -4.39 -4.27
C THR A 11 4.89 -4.56 -5.24
N THR A 12 4.57 -5.80 -5.60
CA THR A 12 3.47 -6.10 -6.52
C THR A 12 2.11 -5.85 -5.86
N ALA A 13 1.88 -6.36 -4.65
CA ALA A 13 0.61 -6.22 -3.95
C ALA A 13 0.35 -4.78 -3.54
N SER A 14 1.33 -4.11 -2.91
CA SER A 14 1.16 -2.69 -2.50
C SER A 14 1.02 -1.76 -3.71
N GLY A 15 1.80 -2.00 -4.78
CA GLY A 15 1.68 -1.25 -6.04
C GLY A 15 0.31 -1.42 -6.69
N ALA A 16 -0.22 -2.65 -6.76
CA ALA A 16 -1.55 -2.91 -7.29
C ALA A 16 -2.65 -2.26 -6.42
N GLY A 17 -2.53 -2.34 -5.09
CA GLY A 17 -3.50 -1.75 -4.16
C GLY A 17 -3.55 -0.21 -4.24
N TYR A 18 -2.40 0.47 -4.08
CA TYR A 18 -2.37 1.94 -4.22
C TYR A 18 -2.68 2.41 -5.64
N GLY A 19 -2.26 1.66 -6.65
CA GLY A 19 -2.60 1.93 -8.05
C GLY A 19 -4.11 1.86 -8.28
N LEU A 20 -4.79 0.86 -7.72
CA LEU A 20 -6.25 0.74 -7.79
C LEU A 20 -6.95 1.90 -7.08
N LEU A 21 -6.54 2.28 -5.86
CA LEU A 21 -7.09 3.46 -5.17
C LEU A 21 -6.91 4.75 -5.99
N ALA A 22 -5.73 4.94 -6.58
CA ALA A 22 -5.44 6.11 -7.40
C ALA A 22 -6.32 6.16 -8.66
N LEU A 23 -6.48 5.02 -9.36
CA LEU A 23 -7.34 4.93 -10.53
C LEU A 23 -8.81 5.15 -10.20
N MET A 24 -9.30 4.57 -9.09
CA MET A 24 -10.68 4.78 -8.63
C MET A 24 -10.93 6.23 -8.24
N GLY A 25 -10.01 6.87 -7.51
CA GLY A 25 -10.11 8.29 -7.17
C GLY A 25 -10.08 9.19 -8.40
N LEU A 26 -9.17 8.92 -9.35
CA LEU A 26 -9.07 9.68 -10.59
C LEU A 26 -10.33 9.53 -11.44
N PHE A 27 -10.75 8.30 -11.72
CA PHE A 27 -11.93 8.02 -12.55
C PHE A 27 -13.22 8.48 -11.87
N GLY A 28 -13.30 8.39 -10.54
CA GLY A 28 -14.40 8.97 -9.77
C GLY A 28 -14.45 10.49 -9.92
N ALA A 29 -13.31 11.17 -9.81
CA ALA A 29 -13.23 12.63 -9.90
C ALA A 29 -13.61 13.18 -11.30
N ILE A 30 -13.31 12.44 -12.37
CA ILE A 30 -13.64 12.83 -13.75
C ILE A 30 -14.95 12.21 -14.28
N GLY A 31 -15.70 11.50 -13.43
CA GLY A 31 -17.00 10.91 -13.79
C GLY A 31 -16.93 9.71 -14.75
N LEU A 32 -15.78 9.05 -14.86
CA LEU A 32 -15.58 7.83 -15.65
C LEU A 32 -15.77 6.55 -14.85
N LEU A 33 -15.78 6.62 -13.52
CA LEU A 33 -16.07 5.46 -12.69
C LEU A 33 -17.58 5.16 -12.75
N PRO A 34 -17.99 3.91 -13.03
CA PRO A 34 -19.40 3.54 -12.99
C PRO A 34 -20.01 3.89 -11.63
N ALA A 35 -21.19 4.51 -11.65
CA ALA A 35 -21.96 4.83 -10.44
C ALA A 35 -22.65 3.58 -9.84
N ASP A 36 -21.99 2.43 -9.92
CA ASP A 36 -22.40 1.17 -9.31
C ASP A 36 -21.68 1.02 -7.96
N PRO A 37 -22.43 1.01 -6.83
CA PRO A 37 -21.85 0.83 -5.50
C PRO A 37 -21.03 -0.45 -5.34
N TRP A 38 -21.33 -1.51 -6.11
CA TRP A 38 -20.57 -2.75 -6.06
C TRP A 38 -19.18 -2.58 -6.65
N VAL A 39 -19.05 -1.90 -7.78
CA VAL A 39 -17.75 -1.61 -8.41
C VAL A 39 -16.88 -0.79 -7.46
N GLY A 40 -17.44 0.26 -6.86
CA GLY A 40 -16.76 1.08 -5.86
C GLY A 40 -16.36 0.28 -4.61
N GLY A 41 -17.31 -0.42 -4.00
CA GLY A 41 -17.11 -1.17 -2.77
C GLY A 41 -16.10 -2.32 -2.93
N PHE A 42 -16.24 -3.15 -3.97
CA PHE A 42 -15.30 -4.24 -4.23
C PHE A 42 -13.90 -3.71 -4.58
N GLY A 43 -13.81 -2.66 -5.40
CA GLY A 43 -12.53 -2.05 -5.75
C GLY A 43 -11.80 -1.53 -4.51
N LEU A 44 -12.51 -0.86 -3.61
CA LEU A 44 -11.96 -0.35 -2.36
C LEU A 44 -11.47 -1.49 -1.45
N VAL A 45 -12.31 -2.50 -1.19
CA VAL A 45 -11.96 -3.64 -0.34
C VAL A 45 -10.76 -4.40 -0.91
N LEU A 46 -10.74 -4.66 -2.22
CA LEU A 46 -9.62 -5.34 -2.88
C LEU A 46 -8.33 -4.53 -2.74
N ALA A 47 -8.41 -3.21 -2.99
CA ALA A 47 -7.25 -2.34 -2.86
C ALA A 47 -6.67 -2.35 -1.44
N LEU A 48 -7.54 -2.23 -0.43
CA LEU A 48 -7.14 -2.28 0.97
C LEU A 48 -6.48 -3.61 1.33
N VAL A 49 -7.08 -4.73 0.94
CA VAL A 49 -6.51 -6.08 1.17
C VAL A 49 -5.12 -6.21 0.55
N LEU A 50 -4.94 -5.71 -0.68
CA LEU A 50 -3.65 -5.75 -1.37
C LEU A 50 -2.59 -4.87 -0.68
N VAL A 51 -2.96 -3.65 -0.27
CA VAL A 51 -2.05 -2.76 0.49
C VAL A 51 -1.67 -3.40 1.83
N THR A 52 -2.65 -3.89 2.59
CA THR A 52 -2.40 -4.53 3.89
C THR A 52 -1.51 -5.75 3.75
N ALA A 53 -1.79 -6.64 2.79
CA ALA A 53 -0.98 -7.82 2.54
C ALA A 53 0.46 -7.46 2.14
N GLY A 54 0.62 -6.44 1.28
CA GLY A 54 1.93 -5.93 0.91
C GLY A 54 2.70 -5.38 2.11
N LEU A 55 2.11 -4.46 2.89
CA LEU A 55 2.75 -3.85 4.06
C LEU A 55 3.04 -4.88 5.16
N ALA A 56 2.18 -5.87 5.37
CA ALA A 56 2.45 -6.98 6.28
C ALA A 56 3.65 -7.82 5.81
N SER A 57 3.75 -8.11 4.51
CA SER A 57 4.91 -8.81 3.96
C SER A 57 6.22 -8.05 4.20
N SER A 58 6.20 -6.71 4.10
CA SER A 58 7.41 -5.91 4.33
C SER A 58 7.86 -5.91 5.80
N THR A 59 6.91 -5.88 6.75
CA THR A 59 7.23 -5.94 8.18
C THR A 59 7.72 -7.32 8.61
N TYR A 60 7.10 -8.40 8.12
CA TYR A 60 7.57 -9.77 8.40
C TYR A 60 8.89 -10.12 7.69
N HIS A 61 9.30 -9.36 6.68
CA HIS A 61 10.62 -9.52 6.06
C HIS A 61 11.76 -8.99 6.94
N LEU A 62 11.47 -8.17 7.96
CA LEU A 62 12.47 -7.67 8.89
C LEU A 62 12.92 -8.79 9.84
N GLY A 63 14.21 -8.80 10.20
CA GLY A 63 14.72 -9.75 11.21
C GLY A 63 14.14 -9.53 12.62
N HIS A 64 13.66 -8.32 12.92
CA HIS A 64 13.02 -7.92 14.18
C HIS A 64 11.73 -7.14 13.91
N PRO A 65 10.63 -7.83 13.54
CA PRO A 65 9.37 -7.17 13.16
C PRO A 65 8.77 -6.31 14.29
N GLU A 66 9.02 -6.65 15.55
CA GLU A 66 8.60 -5.88 16.72
C GLU A 66 9.22 -4.47 16.78
N ARG A 67 10.30 -4.24 16.03
CA ARG A 67 10.99 -2.94 15.92
C ARG A 67 10.68 -2.21 14.62
N ALA A 68 9.74 -2.71 13.81
CA ALA A 68 9.36 -2.10 12.52
C ALA A 68 9.00 -0.61 12.64
N TRP A 69 8.36 -0.21 13.74
CA TRP A 69 8.00 1.18 14.01
C TRP A 69 9.22 2.13 14.02
N ARG A 70 10.42 1.64 14.38
CA ARG A 70 11.64 2.44 14.37
C ARG A 70 12.04 2.84 12.95
N ALA A 71 11.70 2.04 11.94
CA ALA A 71 11.96 2.36 10.54
C ALA A 71 11.20 3.61 10.07
N LEU A 72 10.12 3.98 10.75
CA LEU A 72 9.32 5.19 10.46
C LEU A 72 9.89 6.46 11.12
N SER A 73 10.80 6.32 12.10
CA SER A 73 11.31 7.47 12.87
C SER A 73 12.27 8.36 12.08
N GLN A 74 12.95 7.82 11.08
CA GLN A 74 14.00 8.50 10.30
C GLN A 74 13.45 9.17 9.03
N TRP A 75 12.19 9.62 9.04
CA TRP A 75 11.52 10.16 7.85
C TRP A 75 12.18 11.41 7.24
N LYS A 76 13.01 12.15 8.00
CA LYS A 76 13.72 13.33 7.48
C LYS A 76 14.94 12.98 6.63
N THR A 77 15.57 11.83 6.90
CA THR A 77 16.89 11.47 6.37
C THR A 77 16.86 10.20 5.52
N SER A 78 15.89 9.32 5.75
CA SER A 78 15.73 8.05 5.02
C SER A 78 14.60 8.14 4.01
N TRP A 79 14.93 7.92 2.74
CA TRP A 79 13.95 7.83 1.66
C TRP A 79 12.95 6.69 1.90
N LEU A 80 13.44 5.51 2.30
CA LEU A 80 12.59 4.36 2.64
C LEU A 80 11.63 4.66 3.80
N SER A 81 12.09 5.42 4.80
CA SER A 81 11.25 5.84 5.92
C SER A 81 10.11 6.75 5.46
N ARG A 82 10.37 7.65 4.51
CA ARG A 82 9.33 8.51 3.92
C ARG A 82 8.30 7.70 3.17
N GLU A 83 8.73 6.71 2.38
CA GLU A 83 7.80 5.82 1.68
C GLU A 83 6.91 5.05 2.64
N GLY A 84 7.48 4.49 3.72
CA GLY A 84 6.72 3.78 4.74
C GLY A 84 5.69 4.67 5.46
N VAL A 85 6.07 5.91 5.79
CA VAL A 85 5.16 6.90 6.39
C VAL A 85 4.04 7.27 5.41
N MET A 86 4.37 7.57 4.16
CA MET A 86 3.37 7.95 3.15
C MET A 86 2.41 6.80 2.86
N ALA A 87 2.89 5.56 2.77
CA ALA A 87 2.05 4.39 2.62
C ALA A 87 0.98 4.31 3.73
N ILE A 88 1.39 4.43 5.00
CA ILE A 88 0.46 4.39 6.13
C ILE A 88 -0.53 5.55 6.10
N LEU A 89 -0.07 6.76 5.77
CA LEU A 89 -0.94 7.94 5.70
C LEU A 89 -1.95 7.86 4.55
N THR A 90 -1.57 7.30 3.40
CA THR A 90 -2.47 7.10 2.25
C THR A 90 -3.46 5.96 2.49
N TYR A 91 -3.17 5.03 3.40
CA TYR A 91 -4.08 3.98 3.81
C TYR A 91 -5.25 4.47 4.69
N LEU A 92 -5.04 5.53 5.49
CA LEU A 92 -6.04 6.10 6.42
C LEU A 92 -7.30 6.74 5.77
N PRO A 93 -7.19 7.51 4.67
CA PRO A 93 -8.35 8.17 4.04
C PRO A 93 -9.19 7.25 3.14
N ALA A 94 -8.83 5.97 3.02
CA ALA A 94 -9.54 4.98 2.22
C ALA A 94 -10.76 4.41 2.95
#